data_AF-A0A7M1T6K0-F1
#
_entry.id   AF-A0A7M1T6K0-F1
#
_cell.length_a   1.000
_cell.length_b   1.000
_cell.length_c   1.000
_cell.angle_alpha   90.00
_cell.angle_beta   90.00
_cell.angle_gamma   90.00
#
_symmetry.space_group_name_H-M   'P 1'
#
loop_
_entity.id
_entity.type
_entity.pdbx_description
1 polymer ?
#
loop_
_entity_poly.entity_id
_entity_poly.type
_entity_poly.pdbx_seq_one_letter_code
_entity_poly.pdbx_strand_id
1 'polypeptide(L)'
;MASFPPPTLSIITVCYQAGSQIEPTIQSVMRQTYPHIEYIVVDGGSTDETLSLIQKYAASITRWISEKDDGLYDAMNKGLRLCTGDYVLFLNAGDYLYDDHTIAHVFAACDQADVYYGEAMFVDALGRPVGLRSEVTPHRLPARLSWKDLKYGMVVSHQAFIVRRALAASFDTRYRICADIDWMITCLKQSQHICYTGQIISCFRMGGISKQHQLKAWKERYRILQQHYGAIPNFFHHLWIAIRYLLSGRRY
;
A
#
# COMPACT_ATOMS: atom_id res chain seq x y z
N MET A 1 21.19 -13.15 24.24
CA MET A 1 20.20 -13.11 23.13
C MET A 1 20.93 -12.56 21.92
N ALA A 2 20.94 -13.27 20.79
CA ALA A 2 21.56 -12.74 19.59
C ALA A 2 20.75 -11.52 19.12
N SER A 3 21.34 -10.32 19.20
CA SER A 3 20.75 -9.13 18.59
C SER A 3 20.90 -9.27 17.08
N PHE A 4 19.83 -9.68 16.41
CA PHE A 4 19.81 -9.65 14.94
C PHE A 4 20.01 -8.20 14.48
N PRO A 5 20.74 -7.97 13.38
CA PRO A 5 20.86 -6.63 12.83
C PRO A 5 19.45 -6.11 12.49
N PRO A 6 19.20 -4.80 12.68
CA PRO A 6 17.93 -4.19 12.31
C PRO A 6 17.62 -4.42 10.82
N PRO A 7 16.37 -4.73 10.45
CA PRO A 7 16.02 -5.10 9.08
C PRO A 7 16.10 -3.91 8.12
N THR A 8 16.52 -4.14 6.88
CA THR A 8 16.44 -3.10 5.84
C THR A 8 15.03 -3.06 5.25
N LEU A 9 14.42 -1.88 5.18
CA LEU A 9 13.12 -1.67 4.54
C LEU A 9 13.29 -1.05 3.16
N SER A 10 12.81 -1.74 2.13
CA SER A 10 12.64 -1.19 0.79
C SER A 10 11.32 -0.44 0.70
N ILE A 11 11.37 0.88 0.57
CA ILE A 11 10.19 1.69 0.28
C ILE A 11 10.15 1.95 -1.23
N ILE A 12 9.08 1.52 -1.88
CA ILE A 12 8.89 1.63 -3.32
C ILE A 12 7.81 2.68 -3.60
N THR A 13 8.19 3.76 -4.27
CA THR A 13 7.27 4.76 -4.80
C THR A 13 7.15 4.59 -6.30
N VAL A 14 5.92 4.43 -6.79
CA VAL A 14 5.59 4.46 -8.21
C VAL A 14 4.90 5.77 -8.54
N CYS A 15 5.23 6.35 -9.69
CA CYS A 15 4.70 7.63 -10.12
C CYS A 15 4.50 7.70 -11.64
N TYR A 16 3.52 8.49 -12.06
CA TYR A 16 3.31 8.88 -13.45
C TYR A 16 2.53 10.20 -13.46
N GLN A 17 3.06 11.22 -14.12
CA GLN A 17 2.50 12.57 -14.15
C GLN A 17 2.19 13.10 -12.73
N ALA A 18 3.13 12.94 -11.81
CA ALA A 18 2.97 13.15 -10.38
C ALA A 18 3.70 14.40 -9.86
N GLY A 19 3.96 15.39 -10.71
CA GLY A 19 4.80 16.54 -10.35
C GLY A 19 4.31 17.30 -9.11
N SER A 20 3.00 17.46 -8.98
CA SER A 20 2.37 18.09 -7.79
C SER A 20 2.28 17.21 -6.53
N GLN A 21 2.77 15.95 -6.59
CA GLN A 21 2.49 14.93 -5.57
C GLN A 21 3.74 14.19 -5.07
N ILE A 22 4.76 14.05 -5.93
CA ILE A 22 5.92 13.20 -5.65
C ILE A 22 6.85 13.79 -4.58
N GLU A 23 7.02 15.12 -4.56
CA GLU A 23 7.98 15.76 -3.66
C GLU A 23 7.65 15.56 -2.17
N PRO A 24 6.39 15.75 -1.70
CA PRO A 24 6.02 15.40 -0.32
C PRO A 24 6.24 13.91 0.02
N THR A 25 6.04 13.03 -0.96
CA THR A 25 6.24 11.58 -0.80
C THR A 25 7.71 11.30 -0.50
N ILE A 26 8.61 11.79 -1.36
CA ILE A 26 10.07 11.65 -1.21
C ILE A 26 10.54 12.22 0.13
N GLN A 27 10.10 13.44 0.46
CA GLN A 27 10.50 14.09 1.71
C GLN A 27 10.08 13.29 2.95
N SER A 28 8.90 12.66 2.94
CA SER A 28 8.45 11.85 4.08
C SER A 28 9.32 10.62 4.34
N VAL A 29 9.90 10.03 3.28
CA VAL A 29 10.83 8.91 3.38
C VAL A 29 12.19 9.40 3.88
N MET A 30 12.69 10.51 3.33
CA MET A 30 13.99 11.08 3.71
C MET A 30 14.06 11.53 5.17
N ARG A 31 12.94 12.00 5.74
CA ARG A 31 12.88 12.44 7.14
C ARG A 31 12.82 11.30 8.15
N GLN A 32 12.65 10.06 7.71
CA GLN A 32 12.59 8.93 8.64
C GLN A 32 13.87 8.84 9.46
N THR A 33 13.68 8.68 10.77
CA THR A 33 14.77 8.46 11.73
C THR A 33 15.30 7.03 11.70
N TYR A 34 14.59 6.10 11.06
CA TYR A 34 15.05 4.73 10.86
C TYR A 34 16.15 4.68 9.80
N PRO A 35 17.38 4.25 10.13
CA PRO A 35 18.53 4.43 9.25
C PRO A 35 18.66 3.39 8.12
N HIS A 36 17.92 2.28 8.20
CA HIS A 36 18.03 1.16 7.26
C HIS A 36 16.90 1.19 6.22
N ILE A 37 16.86 2.26 5.42
CA ILE A 37 15.89 2.43 4.33
C ILE A 37 16.60 2.34 2.98
N GLU A 38 16.12 1.45 2.12
CA GLU A 38 16.38 1.45 0.69
C GLU A 38 15.21 2.17 0.01
N TYR A 39 15.44 3.35 -0.58
CA TYR A 39 14.37 4.08 -1.25
C TYR A 39 14.44 3.93 -2.77
N ILE A 40 13.34 3.46 -3.35
CA ILE A 40 13.23 3.14 -4.77
C ILE A 40 12.09 3.96 -5.38
N VAL A 41 12.39 4.69 -6.45
CA VAL A 41 11.39 5.44 -7.22
C VAL A 41 11.30 4.91 -8.65
N VAL A 42 10.09 4.56 -9.08
CA VAL A 42 9.81 4.10 -10.44
C VAL A 42 8.87 5.09 -11.11
N ASP A 43 9.39 5.84 -12.06
CA ASP A 43 8.61 6.74 -12.89
C ASP A 43 8.19 6.06 -14.20
N GLY A 44 6.90 6.15 -14.52
CA GLY A 44 6.26 5.56 -15.69
C GLY A 44 6.54 6.26 -17.01
N GLY A 45 7.64 7.02 -17.10
CA GLY A 45 7.98 7.85 -18.26
C GLY A 45 7.16 9.13 -18.31
N SER A 46 7.13 9.87 -17.20
CA SER A 46 6.43 11.14 -17.08
C SER A 46 7.03 12.20 -18.00
N THR A 47 6.15 13.09 -18.50
CA THR A 47 6.52 14.22 -19.37
C THR A 47 6.32 15.58 -18.70
N ASP A 48 5.78 15.61 -17.49
CA ASP A 48 5.71 16.80 -16.63
C ASP A 48 6.99 16.96 -15.77
N GLU A 49 6.92 17.78 -14.73
CA GLU A 49 8.04 18.05 -13.83
C GLU A 49 8.45 16.88 -12.92
N THR A 50 7.75 15.73 -12.98
CA THR A 50 8.01 14.57 -12.10
C THR A 50 9.47 14.12 -12.15
N LEU A 51 10.02 13.93 -13.36
CA LEU A 51 11.40 13.45 -13.51
C LEU A 51 12.41 14.46 -12.95
N SER A 52 12.20 15.75 -13.20
CA SER A 52 13.05 16.83 -12.66
C SER A 52 13.05 16.83 -11.13
N LEU A 53 11.89 16.58 -10.50
CA LEU A 53 11.78 16.46 -9.05
C LEU A 53 12.49 15.21 -8.52
N ILE A 54 12.39 14.07 -9.20
CA ILE A 54 13.14 12.85 -8.83
C ILE A 54 14.65 13.13 -8.89
N GLN A 55 15.12 13.76 -9.98
CA GLN A 55 16.53 14.10 -10.16
C GLN A 55 17.05 15.08 -9.10
N LYS A 56 16.24 16.06 -8.69
CA LYS A 56 16.55 16.98 -7.57
C LYS A 56 16.88 16.23 -6.28
N TYR A 57 16.26 15.08 -6.03
CA TYR A 57 16.44 14.26 -4.83
C TYR A 57 17.28 13.00 -5.07
N ALA A 58 17.93 12.85 -6.23
CA ALA A 58 18.61 11.60 -6.62
C ALA A 58 19.66 11.12 -5.60
N ALA A 59 20.35 12.03 -4.91
CA ALA A 59 21.34 11.68 -3.88
C ALA A 59 20.73 11.01 -2.63
N SER A 60 19.42 11.17 -2.42
CA SER A 60 18.67 10.60 -1.30
C SER A 60 17.80 9.40 -1.70
N ILE A 61 17.77 9.08 -3.00
CA ILE A 61 17.04 7.94 -3.55
C ILE A 61 18.07 6.86 -3.87
N THR A 62 17.94 5.68 -3.25
CA THR A 62 18.90 4.59 -3.44
C THR A 62 18.92 4.12 -4.89
N ARG A 63 17.75 4.02 -5.54
CA ARG A 63 17.60 3.66 -6.96
C ARG A 63 16.41 4.36 -7.56
N TRP A 64 16.53 4.86 -8.78
CA TRP A 64 15.38 5.30 -9.55
C TRP A 64 15.49 4.90 -11.01
N ILE A 65 14.33 4.68 -11.63
CA ILE A 65 14.20 4.47 -13.07
C ILE A 65 13.07 5.33 -13.61
N SER A 66 13.19 5.73 -14.87
CA SER A 66 12.17 6.50 -15.59
C SER A 66 11.99 5.92 -16.96
N GLU A 67 10.97 5.09 -17.13
CA GLU A 67 10.66 4.40 -18.37
C GLU A 67 9.18 4.06 -18.45
N LYS A 68 8.64 3.99 -19.66
CA LYS A 68 7.24 3.67 -19.88
C LYS A 68 6.87 2.36 -19.18
N ASP A 69 5.75 2.37 -18.47
CA ASP A 69 5.13 1.18 -17.89
C ASP A 69 3.78 0.87 -18.57
N ASP A 70 3.29 -0.33 -18.32
CA ASP A 70 1.95 -0.74 -18.77
C ASP A 70 0.87 -0.44 -17.71
N GLY A 71 1.16 0.40 -16.71
CA GLY A 71 0.26 0.82 -15.64
C GLY A 71 0.83 0.56 -14.24
N LEU A 72 0.08 1.02 -13.22
CA LEU A 72 0.49 1.05 -11.81
C LEU A 72 1.19 -0.23 -11.31
N TYR A 73 0.61 -1.40 -11.58
CA TYR A 73 1.13 -2.66 -11.07
C TYR A 73 2.35 -3.17 -11.85
N ASP A 74 2.53 -2.75 -13.11
CA ASP A 74 3.79 -2.98 -13.82
C ASP A 74 4.91 -2.15 -13.18
N ALA A 75 4.66 -0.87 -12.88
CA ALA A 75 5.59 -0.03 -12.14
C ALA A 75 5.93 -0.62 -10.75
N MET A 76 4.93 -1.11 -10.01
CA MET A 76 5.17 -1.77 -8.71
C MET A 76 6.03 -3.02 -8.86
N ASN A 77 5.79 -3.83 -9.89
CA ASN A 77 6.59 -5.00 -10.21
C ASN A 77 8.03 -4.65 -10.61
N LYS A 78 8.24 -3.56 -11.35
CA LYS A 78 9.59 -3.02 -11.62
C LYS A 78 10.30 -2.67 -10.31
N GLY A 79 9.60 -2.00 -9.39
CA GLY A 79 10.12 -1.68 -8.06
C GLY A 79 10.51 -2.94 -7.27
N LEU A 80 9.66 -3.97 -7.26
CA LEU A 80 9.97 -5.25 -6.59
C LEU A 80 11.23 -5.91 -7.13
N ARG A 81 11.45 -5.85 -8.44
CA ARG A 81 12.67 -6.41 -9.06
C ARG A 81 13.93 -5.65 -8.68
N LEU A 82 13.82 -4.36 -8.37
CA LEU A 82 14.94 -3.50 -8.00
C LEU A 82 15.31 -3.60 -6.51
N CYS A 83 14.38 -4.03 -5.65
CA CYS A 83 14.55 -4.01 -4.20
C CYS A 83 15.42 -5.13 -3.65
N THR A 84 16.20 -4.81 -2.62
CA THR A 84 17.13 -5.73 -1.97
C THR A 84 16.92 -5.87 -0.47
N GLY A 85 16.17 -4.95 0.15
CA GLY A 85 15.87 -4.95 1.59
C GLY A 85 15.11 -6.19 2.08
N ASP A 86 15.09 -6.39 3.39
CA ASP A 86 14.44 -7.54 4.03
C ASP A 86 12.90 -7.46 3.95
N TYR A 87 12.38 -6.23 3.91
CA TYR A 87 10.96 -5.90 3.86
C TYR A 87 10.63 -4.95 2.71
N VAL A 88 9.36 -4.93 2.31
CA VAL A 88 8.84 -4.07 1.24
C VAL A 88 7.63 -3.30 1.76
N LEU A 89 7.61 -2.00 1.48
CA LEU A 89 6.46 -1.11 1.63
C LEU A 89 6.22 -0.37 0.31
N PHE A 90 4.98 -0.37 -0.18
CA PHE A 90 4.59 0.47 -1.32
C PHE A 90 4.00 1.79 -0.82
N LEU A 91 4.57 2.89 -1.28
CA LEU A 91 4.13 4.24 -0.96
C LEU A 91 3.99 5.04 -2.26
N ASN A 92 2.81 5.00 -2.86
CA ASN A 92 2.54 5.63 -4.17
C ASN A 92 2.73 7.15 -4.10
N ALA A 93 3.06 7.76 -5.24
CA ALA A 93 3.14 9.21 -5.30
C ALA A 93 1.84 9.87 -4.86
N GLY A 94 1.96 10.85 -3.95
CA GLY A 94 0.86 11.56 -3.31
C GLY A 94 0.48 11.02 -1.93
N ASP A 95 0.92 9.81 -1.59
CA ASP A 95 0.87 9.27 -0.23
C ASP A 95 2.18 9.61 0.50
N TYR A 96 2.19 9.58 1.83
CA TYR A 96 3.40 9.85 2.61
C TYR A 96 3.40 9.12 3.95
N LEU A 97 4.56 8.90 4.54
CA LEU A 97 4.67 8.35 5.90
C LEU A 97 4.09 9.35 6.92
N TYR A 98 3.46 8.83 7.98
CA TYR A 98 2.68 9.65 8.91
C TYR A 98 3.52 10.68 9.66
N ASP A 99 4.66 10.26 10.21
CA ASP A 99 5.64 11.11 10.90
C ASP A 99 7.07 10.60 10.71
N ASP A 100 8.06 11.33 11.24
CA ASP A 100 9.50 11.04 11.07
C ASP A 100 9.98 9.81 11.88
N HIS A 101 9.16 9.26 12.78
CA HIS A 101 9.49 8.09 13.63
C HIS A 101 8.72 6.83 13.24
N THR A 102 7.85 6.92 12.24
CA THR A 102 6.89 5.89 11.87
C THR A 102 7.55 4.53 11.64
N ILE A 103 8.60 4.46 10.81
CA ILE A 103 9.26 3.17 10.51
C ILE A 103 9.99 2.60 11.74
N ALA A 104 10.60 3.47 12.56
CA ALA A 104 11.26 3.05 13.79
C ALA A 104 10.25 2.44 14.77
N HIS A 105 9.07 3.07 14.94
CA HIS A 105 8.00 2.54 15.80
C HIS A 105 7.40 1.24 15.25
N VAL A 106 7.26 1.11 13.92
CA VAL A 106 6.76 -0.13 13.31
C VAL A 106 7.67 -1.32 13.62
N PHE A 107 8.98 -1.18 13.42
CA PHE A 107 9.92 -2.28 13.72
C PHE A 107 10.15 -2.48 15.22
N ALA A 108 9.90 -1.48 16.07
CA ALA A 108 9.95 -1.63 17.52
C ALA A 108 8.69 -2.30 18.12
N ALA A 109 7.57 -2.32 17.39
CA ALA A 109 6.30 -2.82 17.92
C ALA A 109 6.31 -4.33 18.20
N CYS A 110 7.13 -5.10 17.48
CA CYS A 110 7.12 -6.55 17.52
C CYS A 110 8.38 -7.14 16.88
N ASP A 111 8.84 -8.24 17.46
CA ASP A 111 9.93 -9.03 16.90
C ASP A 111 9.56 -9.55 15.51
N GLN A 112 10.59 -9.66 14.66
CA GLN A 112 10.57 -10.17 13.27
C GLN A 112 9.25 -10.83 12.83
N ALA A 113 8.35 -10.05 12.24
CA ALA A 113 7.10 -10.53 11.65
C ALA A 113 7.27 -10.77 10.14
N ASP A 114 6.40 -11.58 9.56
CA ASP A 114 6.28 -11.72 8.11
C ASP A 114 5.54 -10.54 7.49
N VAL A 115 4.62 -9.96 8.26
CA VAL A 115 3.84 -8.78 7.89
C VAL A 115 3.75 -7.86 9.11
N TYR A 116 4.02 -6.59 8.92
CA TYR A 116 3.66 -5.52 9.84
C TYR A 116 2.55 -4.70 9.22
N TYR A 117 1.51 -4.39 10.00
CA TYR A 117 0.42 -3.56 9.52
C TYR A 117 -0.12 -2.61 10.58
N GLY A 118 -0.72 -1.53 10.12
CA GLY A 118 -1.27 -0.49 10.98
C GLY A 118 -2.37 0.32 10.30
N GLU A 119 -2.63 1.50 10.85
CA GLU A 119 -3.62 2.43 10.33
C GLU A 119 -3.09 3.25 9.16
N ALA A 120 -4.02 3.75 8.35
CA ALA A 120 -3.78 4.80 7.38
C ALA A 120 -4.64 6.02 7.72
N MET A 121 -4.02 7.19 7.81
CA MET A 121 -4.73 8.47 7.90
C MET A 121 -5.23 8.85 6.51
N PHE A 122 -6.53 9.05 6.33
CA PHE A 122 -7.03 9.65 5.10
C PHE A 122 -6.81 11.15 5.13
N VAL A 123 -6.25 11.69 4.05
CA VAL A 123 -6.03 13.13 3.90
C VAL A 123 -6.69 13.64 2.62
N ASP A 124 -7.14 14.89 2.64
CA ASP A 124 -7.72 15.53 1.47
C ASP A 124 -6.65 16.02 0.47
N ALA A 125 -7.09 16.71 -0.59
CA ALA A 125 -6.19 17.22 -1.62
C ALA A 125 -5.21 18.30 -1.11
N LEU A 126 -5.45 18.92 0.04
CA LEU A 126 -4.57 19.88 0.69
C LEU A 126 -3.72 19.24 1.80
N GLY A 127 -3.81 17.92 1.99
CA GLY A 127 -3.11 17.19 3.03
C GLY A 127 -3.75 17.31 4.42
N ARG A 128 -4.99 17.82 4.51
CA ARG A 128 -5.67 17.94 5.81
C ARG A 128 -6.24 16.58 6.23
N PRO A 129 -6.10 16.18 7.51
CA PRO A 129 -6.67 14.93 8.01
C PRO A 129 -8.20 14.88 7.86
N VAL A 130 -8.69 13.78 7.30
CA VAL A 130 -10.11 13.43 7.23
C VAL A 130 -10.48 12.47 8.38
N GLY A 131 -9.54 11.61 8.77
CA GLY A 131 -9.69 10.64 9.84
C GLY A 131 -9.01 9.32 9.52
N LEU A 132 -8.93 8.42 10.49
CA LEU A 132 -8.36 7.10 10.27
C LEU A 132 -9.24 6.31 9.31
N ARG A 133 -8.62 5.59 8.38
CA ARG A 133 -9.32 4.73 7.43
C ARG A 133 -10.31 3.81 8.15
N SER A 134 -9.92 3.21 9.26
CA SER A 134 -10.79 2.29 9.99
C SER A 134 -11.99 2.94 10.65
N GLU A 135 -11.96 4.26 10.86
CA GLU A 135 -13.04 5.04 11.47
C GLU A 135 -13.99 5.58 10.41
N VAL A 136 -13.44 6.15 9.34
CA VAL A 136 -14.19 6.83 8.27
C VAL A 136 -14.67 5.89 7.17
N THR A 137 -14.22 4.63 7.19
CA THR A 137 -14.75 3.56 6.35
C THR A 137 -15.47 2.50 7.18
N PRO A 138 -16.36 1.71 6.57
CA PRO A 138 -17.03 0.59 7.23
C PRO A 138 -16.11 -0.59 7.57
N HIS A 139 -14.83 -0.54 7.16
CA HIS A 139 -13.86 -1.59 7.40
C HIS A 139 -13.03 -1.27 8.63
N ARG A 140 -13.32 -1.93 9.75
CA ARG A 140 -12.49 -1.83 10.97
C ARG A 140 -11.15 -2.54 10.78
N LEU A 141 -10.11 -2.01 11.42
CA LEU A 141 -8.80 -2.63 11.46
C LEU A 141 -8.82 -3.80 12.46
N PRO A 142 -8.61 -5.06 12.03
CA PRO A 142 -8.60 -6.19 12.96
C PRO A 142 -7.33 -6.15 13.82
N ALA A 143 -7.44 -6.54 15.09
CA ALA A 143 -6.28 -6.73 15.97
C ALA A 143 -5.47 -8.01 15.62
N ARG A 144 -6.09 -8.94 14.89
CA ARG A 144 -5.46 -10.15 14.36
C ARG A 144 -5.85 -10.32 12.90
N LEU A 145 -5.06 -9.72 12.01
CA LEU A 145 -5.29 -9.78 10.57
C LEU A 145 -5.04 -11.20 10.03
N SER A 146 -5.93 -11.66 9.16
CA SER A 146 -5.77 -12.84 8.35
C SER A 146 -6.23 -12.56 6.92
N TRP A 147 -5.80 -13.39 5.97
CA TRP A 147 -6.31 -13.28 4.60
C TRP A 147 -7.84 -13.33 4.55
N LYS A 148 -8.51 -14.06 5.46
CA LYS A 148 -9.98 -14.19 5.50
C LYS A 148 -10.70 -12.87 5.78
N ASP A 149 -10.04 -11.89 6.39
CA ASP A 149 -10.63 -10.59 6.68
C ASP A 149 -10.83 -9.75 5.41
N LEU A 150 -10.09 -10.07 4.33
CA LEU A 150 -10.22 -9.39 3.04
C LEU A 150 -11.39 -9.91 2.20
N LYS A 151 -12.23 -10.84 2.72
CA LYS A 151 -13.35 -11.44 1.99
C LYS A 151 -14.44 -10.46 1.55
N TYR A 152 -14.49 -9.26 2.15
CA TYR A 152 -15.40 -8.17 1.76
C TYR A 152 -14.68 -7.00 1.08
N GLY A 153 -13.40 -7.18 0.72
CA GLY A 153 -12.53 -6.14 0.21
C GLY A 153 -11.44 -5.76 1.20
N MET A 154 -10.66 -4.74 0.84
CA MET A 154 -9.51 -4.28 1.61
C MET A 154 -9.93 -3.83 3.02
N VAL A 155 -9.23 -4.32 4.05
CA VAL A 155 -9.42 -3.92 5.47
C VAL A 155 -8.23 -3.16 6.04
N VAL A 156 -7.08 -3.25 5.37
CA VAL A 156 -5.84 -2.52 5.66
C VAL A 156 -5.37 -1.88 4.36
N SER A 157 -4.92 -0.63 4.38
CA SER A 157 -4.34 0.00 3.18
C SER A 157 -3.01 -0.67 2.82
N HIS A 158 -2.70 -0.87 1.54
CA HIS A 158 -1.38 -1.40 1.16
C HIS A 158 -0.23 -0.45 1.53
N GLN A 159 -0.52 0.86 1.65
CA GLN A 159 0.43 1.87 2.16
C GLN A 159 0.69 1.75 3.67
N ALA A 160 -0.10 0.96 4.39
CA ALA A 160 0.08 0.66 5.81
C ALA A 160 0.33 -0.86 6.01
N PHE A 161 0.93 -1.50 5.01
CA PHE A 161 1.19 -2.93 4.98
C PHE A 161 2.62 -3.19 4.52
N ILE A 162 3.48 -3.57 5.47
CA ILE A 162 4.89 -3.88 5.24
C ILE A 162 5.04 -5.40 5.24
N VAL A 163 5.59 -5.97 4.17
CA VAL A 163 5.73 -7.43 4.03
C VAL A 163 7.20 -7.84 3.94
N ARG A 164 7.55 -8.99 4.48
CA ARG A 164 8.85 -9.62 4.24
C ARG A 164 9.04 -9.83 2.74
N ARG A 165 10.15 -9.37 2.17
CA ARG A 165 10.40 -9.40 0.72
C ARG A 165 10.25 -10.80 0.12
N ALA A 166 10.67 -11.83 0.85
CA ALA A 166 10.53 -13.22 0.42
C ALA A 166 9.07 -13.68 0.17
N LEU A 167 8.08 -12.99 0.76
CA LEU A 167 6.66 -13.27 0.58
C LEU A 167 5.98 -12.31 -0.42
N ALA A 168 6.68 -11.25 -0.83
CA ALA A 168 6.19 -10.25 -1.78
C ALA A 168 6.18 -10.81 -3.21
N ALA A 169 5.10 -11.49 -3.59
CA ALA A 169 4.90 -11.94 -4.96
C ALA A 169 4.77 -10.77 -5.94
N SER A 170 4.93 -11.02 -7.24
CA SER A 170 4.58 -10.01 -8.25
C SER A 170 3.07 -9.79 -8.30
N PHE A 171 2.66 -8.55 -8.56
CA PHE A 171 1.27 -8.19 -8.83
C PHE A 171 0.81 -8.77 -10.17
N ASP A 172 -0.45 -9.22 -10.22
CA ASP A 172 -1.11 -9.60 -11.47
C ASP A 172 -1.51 -8.34 -12.26
N THR A 173 -0.77 -8.05 -13.32
CA THR A 173 -0.95 -6.86 -14.18
C THR A 173 -2.19 -6.92 -15.07
N ARG A 174 -2.95 -8.03 -15.06
CA ARG A 174 -4.27 -8.10 -15.71
C ARG A 174 -5.29 -7.22 -14.99
N TYR A 175 -5.12 -7.03 -13.67
CA TYR A 175 -5.90 -6.08 -12.89
C TYR A 175 -5.26 -4.70 -12.98
N ARG A 176 -6.07 -3.64 -13.10
CA ARG A 176 -5.57 -2.26 -13.26
C ARG A 176 -5.90 -1.37 -12.07
N ILE A 177 -6.77 -1.80 -11.17
CA ILE A 177 -7.25 -0.98 -10.05
C ILE A 177 -7.14 -1.70 -8.70
N CYS A 178 -7.34 -3.02 -8.66
CA CYS A 178 -7.48 -3.75 -7.39
C CYS A 178 -6.47 -4.90 -7.20
N ALA A 179 -5.35 -4.93 -7.94
CA ALA A 179 -4.35 -6.00 -7.80
C ALA A 179 -3.67 -5.99 -6.41
N ASP A 180 -3.73 -4.87 -5.69
CA ASP A 180 -3.33 -4.76 -4.28
C ASP A 180 -4.12 -5.72 -3.36
N ILE A 181 -5.42 -5.92 -3.60
CA ILE A 181 -6.23 -6.89 -2.84
C ILE A 181 -5.73 -8.32 -3.07
N ASP A 182 -5.49 -8.69 -4.34
CA ASP A 182 -4.97 -10.01 -4.71
C ASP A 182 -3.58 -10.26 -4.09
N TRP A 183 -2.70 -9.26 -4.20
CA TRP A 183 -1.35 -9.29 -3.67
C TRP A 183 -1.33 -9.45 -2.15
N MET A 184 -2.12 -8.66 -1.42
CA MET A 184 -2.23 -8.76 0.04
C MET A 184 -2.79 -10.11 0.49
N ILE A 185 -3.82 -10.64 -0.17
CA ILE A 185 -4.36 -11.97 0.14
C ILE A 185 -3.27 -13.04 -0.06
N THR A 186 -2.52 -12.95 -1.15
CA THR A 186 -1.43 -13.89 -1.48
C THR A 186 -0.30 -13.84 -0.46
N CYS A 187 0.11 -12.65 0.00
CA CYS A 187 1.09 -12.48 1.06
C CYS A 187 0.58 -13.06 2.39
N LEU A 188 -0.66 -12.73 2.78
CA LEU A 188 -1.27 -13.17 4.03
C LEU A 188 -1.51 -14.68 4.10
N LYS A 189 -1.73 -15.35 2.97
CA LYS A 189 -1.85 -16.84 2.92
C LYS A 189 -0.53 -17.55 3.20
N GLN A 190 0.60 -16.89 2.96
CA GLN A 190 1.95 -17.43 3.17
C GLN A 190 2.57 -16.99 4.51
N SER A 191 1.99 -15.97 5.14
CA SER A 191 2.49 -15.41 6.39
C SER A 191 2.13 -16.29 7.59
N GLN A 192 3.06 -16.48 8.52
CA GLN A 192 2.84 -17.19 9.78
C GLN A 192 2.75 -16.22 10.94
N HIS A 193 3.62 -15.22 10.97
CA HIS A 193 3.63 -14.18 12.01
C HIS A 193 3.20 -12.84 11.43
N ILE A 194 2.01 -12.37 11.80
CA ILE A 194 1.46 -11.09 11.34
C ILE A 194 1.31 -10.18 12.55
N CYS A 195 1.97 -9.02 12.51
CA CYS A 195 1.98 -8.08 13.61
C CYS A 195 1.13 -6.84 13.34
N TYR A 196 0.20 -6.58 14.27
CA TYR A 196 -0.44 -5.29 14.39
C TYR A 196 0.45 -4.33 15.17
N THR A 197 0.88 -3.23 14.55
CA THR A 197 1.87 -2.30 15.14
C THR A 197 1.25 -1.28 16.09
N GLY A 198 -0.06 -1.07 16.02
CA GLY A 198 -0.74 0.04 16.70
C GLY A 198 -0.39 1.44 16.15
N GLN A 199 0.42 1.52 15.08
CA GLN A 199 0.88 2.78 14.51
C GLN A 199 -0.03 3.25 13.37
N ILE A 200 -0.05 4.57 13.16
CA ILE A 200 -0.50 5.15 11.88
C ILE A 200 0.72 5.14 10.97
N ILE A 201 0.69 4.39 9.88
CA ILE A 201 1.88 4.16 9.04
C ILE A 201 1.93 5.17 7.90
N SER A 202 0.79 5.46 7.29
CA SER A 202 0.74 6.30 6.09
C SER A 202 -0.40 7.30 6.13
N CYS A 203 -0.18 8.46 5.53
CA CYS A 203 -1.20 9.36 5.06
C CYS A 203 -1.55 9.01 3.62
N PHE A 204 -2.79 8.60 3.38
CA PHE A 204 -3.33 8.24 2.08
C PHE A 204 -4.13 9.41 1.49
N ARG A 205 -3.72 9.90 0.31
CA ARG A 205 -4.41 11.03 -0.34
C ARG A 205 -5.67 10.56 -1.03
N MET A 206 -6.80 11.09 -0.59
CA MET A 206 -8.12 10.78 -1.14
C MET A 206 -8.26 11.33 -2.57
N GLY A 207 -8.84 10.51 -3.46
CA GLY A 207 -9.10 10.91 -4.85
C GLY A 207 -8.39 10.07 -5.93
N GLY A 208 -7.69 9.01 -5.53
CA GLY A 208 -6.99 8.11 -6.45
C GLY A 208 -7.88 7.36 -7.45
N ILE A 209 -7.22 6.61 -8.34
CA ILE A 209 -7.78 5.93 -9.53
C ILE A 209 -9.05 5.11 -9.23
N SER A 210 -9.11 4.45 -8.07
CA SER A 210 -10.26 3.61 -7.69
C SER A 210 -11.57 4.38 -7.56
N LYS A 211 -11.53 5.66 -7.16
CA LYS A 211 -12.71 6.52 -7.10
C LYS A 211 -13.16 6.99 -8.49
N GLN A 212 -12.22 7.11 -9.43
CA GLN A 212 -12.49 7.57 -10.80
C GLN A 212 -13.10 6.47 -11.68
N HIS A 213 -12.84 5.19 -11.35
CA HIS A 213 -13.27 4.04 -12.15
C HIS A 213 -14.03 2.96 -11.34
N GLN A 214 -15.03 3.37 -10.56
CA GLN A 214 -15.75 2.52 -9.61
C GLN A 214 -16.27 1.21 -10.23
N LEU A 215 -16.95 1.25 -11.38
CA LEU A 215 -17.51 0.04 -12.01
C LEU A 215 -16.44 -1.00 -12.38
N LYS A 216 -15.28 -0.56 -12.86
CA LYS A 216 -14.17 -1.46 -13.21
C LYS A 216 -13.52 -2.02 -11.94
N ALA A 217 -13.33 -1.19 -10.91
CA ALA A 217 -12.83 -1.62 -9.61
C ALA A 217 -13.71 -2.71 -8.99
N TRP A 218 -15.04 -2.53 -9.05
CA TRP A 218 -16.00 -3.53 -8.55
C TRP A 218 -15.91 -4.86 -9.31
N LYS A 219 -15.78 -4.83 -10.64
CA LYS A 219 -15.62 -6.06 -11.46
C LYS A 219 -14.31 -6.78 -11.16
N GLU A 220 -13.19 -6.04 -11.07
CA GLU A 220 -11.90 -6.63 -10.72
C GLU A 220 -11.92 -7.23 -9.32
N ARG A 221 -12.43 -6.49 -8.33
CA ARG A 221 -12.59 -6.98 -6.96
C ARG A 221 -13.43 -8.25 -6.90
N TYR A 222 -14.57 -8.30 -7.60
CA TYR A 222 -15.41 -9.50 -7.63
C TYR A 222 -14.63 -10.73 -8.14
N ARG A 223 -13.85 -10.58 -9.22
CA ARG A 223 -13.04 -11.67 -9.79
C ARG A 223 -11.94 -12.13 -8.84
N ILE A 224 -11.21 -11.19 -8.24
CA ILE A 224 -10.14 -11.48 -7.27
C ILE A 224 -10.69 -12.25 -6.08
N LEU A 225 -11.80 -11.76 -5.49
CA LEU A 225 -12.42 -12.42 -4.35
C LEU A 225 -13.00 -13.79 -4.75
N GLN A 226 -13.57 -13.94 -5.95
CA GLN A 226 -13.99 -15.25 -6.44
C GLN A 226 -12.82 -16.23 -6.56
N GLN A 227 -11.66 -15.79 -7.07
CA GLN A 227 -10.45 -16.62 -7.19
C GLN A 227 -9.96 -17.12 -5.82
N HIS A 228 -10.01 -16.29 -4.78
CA HIS A 228 -9.47 -16.65 -3.48
C HIS A 228 -10.45 -17.34 -2.52
N TYR A 229 -11.76 -17.07 -2.63
CA TYR A 229 -12.80 -17.54 -1.71
C TYR A 229 -13.83 -18.48 -2.35
N GLY A 230 -13.78 -18.67 -3.67
CA GLY A 230 -14.74 -19.48 -4.43
C GLY A 230 -16.01 -18.72 -4.82
N ALA A 231 -16.70 -19.19 -5.84
CA ALA A 231 -17.85 -18.50 -6.43
C ALA A 231 -19.05 -18.38 -5.48
N ILE A 232 -19.40 -19.46 -4.78
CA ILE A 232 -20.57 -19.50 -3.89
C ILE A 232 -20.39 -18.53 -2.71
N PRO A 233 -19.31 -18.59 -1.90
CA PRO A 233 -19.12 -17.63 -0.82
C PRO A 233 -19.03 -16.18 -1.32
N ASN A 234 -18.35 -15.97 -2.46
CA ASN A 234 -18.19 -14.64 -3.04
C ASN A 234 -19.52 -14.00 -3.46
N PHE A 235 -20.46 -14.79 -3.99
CA PHE A 235 -21.81 -14.33 -4.31
C PHE A 235 -22.53 -13.81 -3.06
N PHE A 236 -22.56 -14.59 -1.98
CA PHE A 236 -23.19 -14.18 -0.72
C PHE A 236 -22.49 -12.98 -0.07
N HIS A 237 -21.16 -12.90 -0.15
CA HIS A 237 -20.42 -11.73 0.33
C HIS A 237 -20.83 -10.45 -0.40
N HIS A 238 -20.95 -10.50 -1.74
CA HIS A 238 -21.35 -9.34 -2.53
C HIS A 238 -22.83 -8.97 -2.34
N LEU A 239 -23.71 -9.97 -2.17
CA LEU A 239 -25.10 -9.73 -1.80
C LEU A 239 -25.20 -8.98 -0.47
N TRP A 240 -24.43 -9.40 0.53
CA TRP A 240 -24.37 -8.73 1.82
C TRP A 240 -23.84 -7.29 1.73
N ILE A 241 -22.83 -7.05 0.90
CA ILE A 241 -22.30 -5.70 0.64
C ILE A 241 -23.36 -4.81 -0.01
N ALA A 242 -24.11 -5.33 -0.98
CA ALA A 242 -25.22 -4.62 -1.60
C ALA A 242 -26.34 -4.30 -0.59
N ILE A 243 -26.70 -5.24 0.29
CA ILE A 243 -27.66 -5.02 1.37
C ILE A 243 -27.18 -3.89 2.30
N ARG A 244 -25.93 -3.94 2.76
CA ARG A 244 -25.36 -2.88 3.61
C ARG A 244 -25.41 -1.51 2.95
N TYR A 245 -25.06 -1.44 1.67
CA TYR A 245 -25.10 -0.19 0.90
C TYR A 245 -26.52 0.42 0.86
N LEU A 246 -27.54 -0.41 0.66
CA LEU A 246 -28.94 0.01 0.67
C LEU A 246 -29.39 0.46 2.06
N LEU A 247 -29.00 -0.25 3.13
CA LEU A 247 -29.36 0.06 4.51
C LEU A 247 -28.69 1.34 5.04
N SER A 248 -27.52 1.71 4.53
CA SER A 248 -26.74 2.86 5.00
C SER A 248 -27.03 4.19 4.29
N GLY A 249 -28.03 4.24 3.40
CA GLY A 249 -28.43 5.47 2.72
C GLY A 249 -27.33 6.13 1.87
N ARG A 250 -26.54 5.33 1.11
CA ARG A 250 -25.46 5.79 0.21
C ARG A 250 -24.26 6.50 0.87
N ARG A 251 -23.92 6.21 2.13
CA ARG A 251 -22.68 6.73 2.77
C ARG A 251 -21.39 5.93 2.45
N TYR A 252 -21.28 5.34 1.25
CA TYR A 252 -20.12 4.53 0.82
C TYR A 252 -19.47 5.10 -0.44
#